data_AF-A0AAP4JJU1-F1
#
_entry.id   AF-A0AAP4JJU1-F1
#
_cell.length_a   1.000
_cell.length_b   1.000
_cell.length_c   1.000
_cell.angle_alpha   90.00
_cell.angle_beta   90.00
_cell.angle_gamma   90.00
#
_symmetry.space_group_name_H-M   'P 1'
#
loop_
_entity.id
_entity.type
_entity.pdbx_description
1 polymer ?
#
loop_
_entity_poly.entity_id
_entity_poly.type
_entity_poly.pdbx_seq_one_letter_code
_entity_poly.pdbx_strand_id
1 'polypeptide(L)'
;MKTTIKAAGAIILSGLLLTGCSGQTKASQAKPSVEPQLTLLTRQVRSLYADSKYEMPAKDLSKVGLTKADNQKAKVYKLRGELSKAQQKTFKVNQQQLTAAKRILSVQDTLNVQLGKDQVLKDENLKVQDLNTDFTYLKKNKAMFAKTIQGKIELLNNEVKAVSLIKAAVAGDPDQGKIDQARDAINAVNVKAFKEKYLPQLDEAIKKLPKDQQTEQAKKQAAAGDPQQASIAQAAASSSSSVTVASSQGTTQAAAANNTTSTGAGVQNSAGGSSNSGASNNGGSAVQPSSSKVLGVQFISQEAAGAPMGCEAASALEALHYKGHAAGHNLATFLKTMPIAANRNPYQGFGGTPYAVVDGVYQSIFPSAFTPWVSQFGGVSNISGSSLDGIISQVAAGNPVVAWVTLNYQGPQWHHYDWGNGIDNAHVVTVDGYNDSSMHIVDPENGSYWISKSAFNAAYSYMKFAVAVQ
;
A
#
# COMPACT_ATOMS: atom_id res chain seq x y z
N MET A 1 16.95 -29.73 -77.02
CA MET A 1 18.36 -30.03 -77.33
C MET A 1 19.10 -30.16 -76.00
N LYS A 2 19.53 -31.39 -75.67
CA LYS A 2 20.92 -31.79 -75.40
C LYS A 2 21.58 -30.97 -74.27
N THR A 3 21.69 -31.54 -73.05
CA THR A 3 22.92 -32.18 -72.49
C THR A 3 24.11 -31.23 -72.53
N THR A 4 24.97 -31.09 -71.52
CA THR A 4 25.84 -32.11 -70.89
C THR A 4 26.75 -31.28 -69.93
N ILE A 5 26.90 -31.61 -68.63
CA ILE A 5 27.88 -32.52 -68.01
C ILE A 5 29.13 -31.83 -67.40
N LYS A 6 29.25 -32.03 -66.07
CA LYS A 6 30.40 -32.44 -65.22
C LYS A 6 31.68 -31.58 -65.09
N ALA A 7 31.91 -31.20 -63.83
CA ALA A 7 32.79 -31.85 -62.83
C ALA A 7 34.25 -31.41 -62.63
N ALA A 8 34.65 -31.69 -61.37
CA ALA A 8 36.00 -31.83 -60.81
C ALA A 8 36.71 -30.50 -60.54
N GLY A 9 37.22 -30.19 -59.35
CA GLY A 9 37.71 -31.04 -58.26
C GLY A 9 39.21 -30.78 -58.05
N ALA A 10 39.63 -30.71 -56.78
CA ALA A 10 41.03 -30.71 -56.26
C ALA A 10 41.81 -29.38 -56.29
N ILE A 11 41.97 -28.65 -55.17
CA ILE A 11 42.89 -28.82 -54.01
C ILE A 11 44.37 -28.60 -54.40
N ILE A 12 45.07 -27.66 -53.73
CA ILE A 12 46.31 -27.87 -52.93
C ILE A 12 47.11 -26.56 -52.69
N LEU A 13 47.35 -26.30 -51.39
CA LEU A 13 48.46 -25.61 -50.71
C LEU A 13 48.83 -24.16 -51.06
N SER A 14 48.75 -23.26 -50.07
CA SER A 14 49.79 -23.05 -49.05
C SER A 14 49.52 -21.73 -48.31
N GLY A 15 49.54 -21.77 -46.98
CA GLY A 15 49.33 -20.59 -46.15
C GLY A 15 50.58 -19.73 -45.99
N LEU A 16 50.38 -18.46 -45.62
CA LEU A 16 51.02 -17.83 -44.45
C LEU A 16 50.46 -16.40 -44.22
N LEU A 17 50.10 -16.17 -42.94
CA LEU A 17 50.12 -14.93 -42.17
C LEU A 17 49.05 -13.83 -42.40
N LEU A 18 48.05 -13.91 -41.53
CA LEU A 18 47.72 -12.91 -40.49
C LEU A 18 47.83 -11.41 -40.85
N THR A 19 46.67 -10.81 -41.11
CA THR A 19 46.34 -9.47 -40.60
C THR A 19 44.92 -9.50 -40.06
N GLY A 20 44.80 -9.26 -38.75
CA GLY A 20 43.52 -9.17 -38.06
C GLY A 20 42.72 -7.96 -38.50
N CYS A 21 41.43 -8.17 -38.75
CA CYS A 21 40.41 -7.15 -38.63
C CYS A 21 39.27 -7.74 -37.81
N SER A 22 39.20 -7.32 -36.56
CA SER A 22 38.12 -7.59 -35.63
C SER A 22 36.82 -6.95 -36.15
N GLY A 23 36.02 -7.73 -36.88
CA GLY A 23 34.62 -7.40 -37.13
C GLY A 23 33.80 -7.72 -35.88
N GLN A 24 33.59 -6.73 -35.01
CA GLN A 24 32.53 -6.78 -34.02
C GLN A 24 31.20 -6.96 -34.76
N THR A 25 30.68 -8.19 -34.78
CA THR A 25 29.27 -8.42 -34.99
C THR A 25 28.53 -7.77 -33.82
N LYS A 26 28.03 -6.55 -34.02
CA LYS A 26 26.98 -5.99 -33.18
C LYS A 26 25.83 -7.00 -33.19
N ALA A 27 25.65 -7.71 -32.09
CA ALA A 27 24.45 -8.46 -31.82
C ALA A 27 23.28 -7.46 -31.94
N SER A 28 22.50 -7.60 -33.01
CA SER A 28 21.21 -6.92 -33.14
C SER A 28 20.38 -7.38 -31.94
N GLN A 29 20.19 -6.50 -30.97
CA GLN A 29 19.28 -6.74 -29.86
C GLN A 29 17.92 -7.07 -30.47
N ALA A 30 17.41 -8.28 -30.23
CA ALA A 30 16.09 -8.68 -30.66
C ALA A 30 15.09 -7.62 -30.17
N LYS A 31 14.32 -7.02 -31.08
CA LYS A 31 13.27 -6.07 -30.71
C LYS A 31 12.37 -6.74 -29.64
N PRO A 32 12.09 -6.09 -28.51
CA PRO A 32 11.20 -6.65 -27.51
C PRO A 32 9.82 -6.88 -28.15
N SER A 33 9.31 -8.11 -28.07
CA SER A 33 8.03 -8.46 -28.68
C SER A 33 6.87 -7.75 -27.95
N VAL A 34 5.82 -7.43 -28.71
CA VAL A 34 4.67 -6.63 -28.28
C VAL A 34 3.86 -7.30 -27.17
N GLU A 35 3.68 -8.62 -27.27
CA GLU A 35 2.81 -9.40 -26.42
C GLU A 35 3.28 -9.46 -24.95
N PRO A 36 4.55 -9.79 -24.64
CA PRO A 36 5.07 -9.71 -23.28
C PRO A 36 4.94 -8.32 -22.65
N GLN A 37 5.16 -7.26 -23.44
CA GLN A 37 5.07 -5.88 -22.93
C GLN A 37 3.64 -5.50 -22.53
N LEU A 38 2.65 -5.90 -23.34
CA LEU A 38 1.23 -5.67 -23.05
C LEU A 38 0.72 -6.55 -21.89
N THR A 39 1.17 -7.80 -21.81
CA THR A 39 0.84 -8.70 -20.70
C THR A 39 1.36 -8.14 -19.38
N LEU A 40 2.61 -7.68 -19.35
CA LEU A 40 3.20 -7.05 -18.17
C LEU A 40 2.44 -5.78 -17.76
N LEU A 41 2.06 -4.93 -18.73
CA LEU A 41 1.22 -3.77 -18.45
C LEU A 41 -0.12 -4.19 -17.82
N THR A 42 -0.77 -5.21 -18.36
CA THR A 42 -2.06 -5.70 -17.86
C THR A 42 -1.94 -6.18 -16.42
N ARG A 43 -0.88 -6.91 -16.08
CA ARG A 43 -0.63 -7.38 -14.72
C ARG A 43 -0.34 -6.24 -13.76
N GLN A 44 0.55 -5.32 -14.15
CA GLN A 44 0.88 -4.15 -13.33
C GLN A 44 -0.37 -3.29 -13.09
N VAL A 45 -1.20 -3.06 -14.11
CA VAL A 45 -2.48 -2.36 -13.93
C VAL A 45 -3.41 -3.13 -13.01
N ARG A 46 -3.49 -4.47 -13.13
CA ARG A 46 -4.31 -5.30 -12.24
C ARG A 46 -3.87 -5.26 -10.78
N SER A 47 -2.57 -5.19 -10.52
CA SER A 47 -2.03 -5.06 -9.15
C SER A 47 -2.42 -3.76 -8.45
N LEU A 48 -2.87 -2.73 -9.19
CA LEU A 48 -3.34 -1.47 -8.59
C LEU A 48 -4.74 -1.58 -7.97
N TYR A 49 -5.40 -2.72 -8.14
CA TYR A 49 -6.79 -2.96 -7.73
C TYR A 49 -6.88 -4.19 -6.84
N ALA A 50 -7.87 -4.18 -5.94
CA ALA A 50 -8.12 -5.30 -5.04
C ALA A 50 -8.73 -6.52 -5.75
N ASP A 51 -9.35 -6.31 -6.92
CA ASP A 51 -10.02 -7.36 -7.67
C ASP A 51 -9.94 -7.12 -9.19
N SER A 52 -10.35 -8.12 -9.96
CA SER A 52 -10.42 -8.06 -11.42
C SER A 52 -11.58 -7.24 -11.98
N LYS A 53 -12.51 -6.77 -11.13
CA LYS A 53 -13.59 -5.85 -11.52
C LYS A 53 -13.11 -4.41 -11.57
N TYR A 54 -11.92 -4.13 -11.03
CA TYR A 54 -11.30 -2.80 -11.01
C TYR A 54 -12.18 -1.75 -10.32
N GLU A 55 -12.96 -2.15 -9.33
CA GLU A 55 -13.87 -1.23 -8.63
C GLU A 55 -13.25 -0.65 -7.36
N MET A 56 -12.38 -1.42 -6.70
CA MET A 56 -11.72 -1.04 -5.46
C MET A 56 -10.20 -0.99 -5.64
N PRO A 57 -9.50 0.02 -5.10
CA PRO A 57 -8.05 0.09 -5.16
C PRO A 57 -7.42 -1.04 -4.34
N ALA A 58 -6.21 -1.43 -4.71
CA ALA A 58 -5.37 -2.27 -3.86
C ALA A 58 -5.05 -1.52 -2.55
N LYS A 59 -4.86 -2.27 -1.46
CA LYS A 59 -4.58 -1.70 -0.13
C LYS A 59 -3.30 -0.86 -0.10
N ASP A 60 -2.35 -1.22 -0.95
CA ASP A 60 -1.02 -0.66 -1.12
C ASP A 60 -0.88 0.17 -2.41
N LEU A 61 -2.00 0.62 -2.99
CA LEU A 61 -1.98 1.55 -4.13
C LEU A 61 -1.05 2.72 -3.82
N SER A 62 0.01 2.85 -4.61
CA SER A 62 1.09 3.79 -4.34
C SER A 62 1.57 4.50 -5.59
N LYS A 63 2.22 5.64 -5.40
CA LYS A 63 2.88 6.39 -6.49
C LYS A 63 3.94 5.55 -7.21
N VAL A 64 4.60 4.65 -6.49
CA VAL A 64 5.59 3.72 -7.06
C VAL A 64 4.91 2.72 -8.00
N GLY A 65 3.83 2.07 -7.56
CA GLY A 65 3.06 1.15 -8.41
C GLY A 65 2.52 1.83 -9.67
N LEU A 66 1.97 3.05 -9.54
CA LEU A 66 1.52 3.85 -10.67
C LEU A 66 2.66 4.20 -11.64
N THR A 67 3.84 4.54 -11.13
CA THR A 67 5.02 4.87 -11.94
C THR A 67 5.51 3.65 -12.72
N LYS A 68 5.56 2.47 -12.08
CA LYS A 68 5.90 1.20 -12.76
C LYS A 68 4.96 0.95 -13.94
N ALA A 69 3.64 1.04 -13.71
CA ALA A 69 2.62 0.84 -14.75
C ALA A 69 2.66 1.90 -15.86
N ASP A 70 2.92 3.18 -15.53
CA ASP A 70 3.07 4.25 -16.53
C ASP A 70 4.29 4.05 -17.43
N ASN A 71 5.43 3.69 -16.83
CA ASN A 71 6.65 3.40 -17.57
C ASN A 71 6.43 2.23 -18.54
N GLN A 72 5.74 1.19 -18.08
CA GLN A 72 5.39 0.05 -18.93
C GLN A 72 4.39 0.42 -20.02
N LYS A 73 3.39 1.24 -19.72
CA LYS A 73 2.45 1.79 -20.72
C LYS A 73 3.20 2.56 -21.81
N ALA A 74 4.21 3.36 -21.44
CA ALA A 74 5.01 4.10 -22.41
C ALA A 74 5.80 3.17 -23.35
N LYS A 75 6.30 2.03 -22.85
CA LYS A 75 6.94 1.01 -23.71
C LYS A 75 5.95 0.40 -24.70
N VAL A 76 4.77 -0.02 -24.23
CA VAL A 76 3.71 -0.57 -25.09
C VAL A 76 3.25 0.45 -26.14
N TYR A 77 3.14 1.72 -25.77
CA TYR A 77 2.75 2.81 -26.69
C TYR A 77 3.72 2.98 -27.86
N LYS A 78 5.03 2.79 -27.64
CA LYS A 78 6.04 2.83 -28.71
C LYS A 78 5.83 1.72 -29.73
N LEU A 79 5.27 0.59 -29.31
CA LEU A 79 4.97 -0.58 -30.15
C LEU A 79 3.53 -0.59 -30.69
N ARG A 80 2.76 0.51 -30.51
CA ARG A 80 1.32 0.50 -30.78
C ARG A 80 0.92 0.15 -32.22
N GLY A 81 1.80 0.42 -33.19
CA GLY A 81 1.57 0.08 -34.60
C GLY A 81 1.66 -1.42 -34.89
N GLU A 82 2.26 -2.19 -33.98
CA GLU A 82 2.43 -3.63 -34.09
C GLU A 82 1.36 -4.41 -33.30
N LEU A 83 0.44 -3.72 -32.61
CA LEU A 83 -0.66 -4.32 -31.84
C LEU A 83 -1.77 -4.82 -32.77
N SER A 84 -2.22 -6.07 -32.58
CA SER A 84 -3.46 -6.57 -33.17
C SER A 84 -4.68 -5.80 -32.64
N LYS A 85 -5.84 -5.88 -33.33
CA LYS A 85 -7.08 -5.22 -32.87
C LYS A 85 -7.48 -5.61 -31.44
N ALA A 86 -7.32 -6.89 -31.09
CA ALA A 86 -7.59 -7.38 -29.74
C ALA A 86 -6.62 -6.77 -28.72
N GLN A 87 -5.33 -6.73 -29.05
CA GLN A 87 -4.29 -6.14 -28.19
C GLN A 87 -4.48 -4.63 -28.01
N GLN A 88 -4.91 -3.90 -29.05
CA GLN A 88 -5.25 -2.48 -28.96
C GLN A 88 -6.43 -2.24 -28.00
N LYS A 89 -7.45 -3.10 -28.02
CA LYS A 89 -8.57 -3.04 -27.07
C LYS A 89 -8.09 -3.24 -25.63
N THR A 90 -7.29 -4.27 -25.38
CA THR A 90 -6.69 -4.53 -24.06
C THR A 90 -5.82 -3.34 -23.61
N PHE A 91 -5.00 -2.79 -24.50
CA PHE A 91 -4.19 -1.61 -24.21
C PHE A 91 -5.04 -0.39 -23.84
N LYS A 92 -6.16 -0.17 -24.54
CA LYS A 92 -7.12 0.91 -24.19
C LYS A 92 -7.75 0.70 -22.81
N VAL A 93 -8.15 -0.53 -22.48
CA VAL A 93 -8.69 -0.85 -21.15
C VAL A 93 -7.63 -0.58 -20.08
N ASN A 94 -6.39 -1.03 -20.27
CA ASN A 94 -5.30 -0.76 -19.32
C ASN A 94 -5.04 0.73 -19.11
N GLN A 95 -5.10 1.54 -20.17
CA GLN A 95 -4.98 3.00 -20.06
C GLN A 95 -6.11 3.63 -19.25
N GLN A 96 -7.35 3.16 -19.43
CA GLN A 96 -8.50 3.62 -18.66
C GLN A 96 -8.36 3.27 -17.18
N GLN A 97 -7.98 2.01 -16.87
CA GLN A 97 -7.79 1.60 -15.48
C GLN A 97 -6.60 2.31 -14.83
N LEU A 98 -5.50 2.54 -15.55
CA LEU A 98 -4.39 3.32 -14.98
C LEU A 98 -4.79 4.79 -14.71
N THR A 99 -5.62 5.37 -15.58
CA THR A 99 -6.16 6.73 -15.36
C THR A 99 -7.04 6.77 -14.12
N ALA A 100 -7.91 5.78 -13.93
CA ALA A 100 -8.76 5.72 -12.75
C ALA A 100 -7.95 5.51 -11.47
N ALA A 101 -6.93 4.64 -11.48
CA ALA A 101 -6.07 4.40 -10.31
C ALA A 101 -5.32 5.67 -9.86
N LYS A 102 -4.84 6.49 -10.80
CA LYS A 102 -4.23 7.79 -10.48
C LYS A 102 -5.20 8.74 -9.78
N ARG A 103 -6.44 8.79 -10.26
CA ARG A 103 -7.50 9.63 -9.66
C ARG A 103 -7.90 9.12 -8.29
N ILE A 104 -7.95 7.79 -8.09
CA ILE A 104 -8.17 7.21 -6.77
C ILE A 104 -7.09 7.67 -5.79
N LEU A 105 -5.81 7.52 -6.16
CA LEU A 105 -4.71 7.95 -5.30
C LEU A 105 -4.74 9.45 -5.01
N SER A 106 -4.94 10.29 -6.04
CA SER A 106 -5.09 11.76 -5.92
C SER A 106 -6.16 12.16 -4.90
N VAL A 107 -7.34 11.53 -5.00
CA VAL A 107 -8.46 11.80 -4.09
C VAL A 107 -8.18 11.30 -2.68
N GLN A 108 -7.60 10.09 -2.53
CA GLN A 108 -7.22 9.56 -1.21
C GLN A 108 -6.18 10.44 -0.53
N ASP A 109 -5.13 10.85 -1.25
CA ASP A 109 -4.08 11.72 -0.74
C ASP A 109 -4.66 13.06 -0.29
N THR A 110 -5.51 13.68 -1.11
CA THR A 110 -6.18 14.94 -0.77
C THR A 110 -7.02 14.79 0.49
N LEU A 111 -7.87 13.77 0.57
CA LEU A 111 -8.72 13.54 1.75
C LEU A 111 -7.88 13.28 3.01
N ASN A 112 -6.82 12.47 2.91
CA ASN A 112 -5.96 12.13 4.03
C ASN A 112 -5.18 13.35 4.54
N VAL A 113 -4.64 14.17 3.64
CA VAL A 113 -3.91 15.40 3.98
C VAL A 113 -4.84 16.45 4.57
N GLN A 114 -6.01 16.66 3.96
CA GLN A 114 -6.87 17.79 4.29
C GLN A 114 -7.77 17.55 5.49
N LEU A 115 -8.28 16.34 5.69
CA LEU A 115 -9.16 16.03 6.83
C LEU A 115 -8.39 15.41 8.00
N GLY A 116 -7.39 14.57 7.73
CA GLY A 116 -6.61 13.90 8.78
C GLY A 116 -7.48 13.16 9.80
N LYS A 117 -7.04 13.15 11.08
CA LYS A 117 -7.81 12.54 12.19
C LYS A 117 -8.92 13.45 12.72
N ASP A 118 -8.68 14.75 12.69
CA ASP A 118 -9.58 15.75 13.27
C ASP A 118 -10.80 16.02 12.38
N GLN A 119 -10.71 15.58 11.12
CA GLN A 119 -11.67 15.85 10.06
C GLN A 119 -11.88 17.35 9.81
N VAL A 120 -10.80 18.13 9.89
CA VAL A 120 -10.82 19.59 9.72
C VAL A 120 -9.82 19.99 8.66
N LEU A 121 -10.29 20.75 7.66
CA LEU A 121 -9.53 21.34 6.57
C LEU A 121 -8.23 21.98 7.06
N LYS A 122 -7.10 21.46 6.54
CA LYS A 122 -5.75 21.96 6.87
C LYS A 122 -5.32 23.11 5.96
N ASP A 123 -5.57 23.03 4.65
CA ASP A 123 -5.28 24.10 3.69
C ASP A 123 -6.53 24.89 3.34
N GLU A 124 -6.66 26.07 3.91
CA GLU A 124 -7.79 26.97 3.70
C GLU A 124 -7.86 27.57 2.28
N ASN A 125 -6.86 27.34 1.43
CA ASN A 125 -6.80 27.77 0.03
C ASN A 125 -6.92 26.59 -0.95
N LEU A 126 -7.35 25.42 -0.46
CA LEU A 126 -7.52 24.22 -1.27
C LEU A 126 -8.39 24.47 -2.52
N LYS A 127 -7.86 24.11 -3.67
CA LYS A 127 -8.60 24.09 -4.95
C LYS A 127 -9.49 22.85 -5.04
N VAL A 128 -10.63 22.89 -4.35
CA VAL A 128 -11.56 21.76 -4.25
C VAL A 128 -12.16 21.33 -5.61
N GLN A 129 -12.05 22.15 -6.64
CA GLN A 129 -12.52 21.85 -7.99
C GLN A 129 -11.78 20.67 -8.63
N ASP A 130 -10.47 20.55 -8.38
CA ASP A 130 -9.66 19.44 -8.92
C ASP A 130 -10.11 18.11 -8.29
N LEU A 131 -10.30 18.11 -6.97
CA LEU A 131 -10.86 16.99 -6.22
C LEU A 131 -12.24 16.59 -6.75
N ASN A 132 -13.15 17.57 -6.95
CA ASN A 132 -14.49 17.32 -7.44
C ASN A 132 -14.52 16.80 -8.89
N THR A 133 -13.56 17.23 -9.72
CA THR A 133 -13.38 16.72 -11.08
C THR A 133 -12.98 15.25 -11.05
N ASP A 134 -12.00 14.89 -10.22
CA ASP A 134 -11.58 13.50 -10.02
C ASP A 134 -12.72 12.65 -9.44
N PHE A 135 -13.42 13.15 -8.42
CA PHE A 135 -14.52 12.43 -7.81
C PHE A 135 -15.69 12.20 -8.77
N THR A 136 -16.04 13.18 -9.61
CA THR A 136 -17.08 13.04 -10.63
C THR A 136 -16.72 11.95 -11.64
N TYR A 137 -15.45 11.89 -12.06
CA TYR A 137 -14.95 10.81 -12.91
C TYR A 137 -15.10 9.45 -12.20
N LEU A 138 -14.73 9.36 -10.92
CA LEU A 138 -14.79 8.11 -10.16
C LEU A 138 -16.23 7.65 -9.90
N LYS A 139 -17.18 8.55 -9.65
CA LYS A 139 -18.62 8.18 -9.55
C LYS A 139 -19.11 7.44 -10.79
N LYS A 140 -18.64 7.84 -11.98
CA LYS A 140 -19.02 7.22 -13.25
C LYS A 140 -18.29 5.90 -13.53
N ASN A 141 -17.01 5.78 -13.15
CA ASN A 141 -16.13 4.70 -13.62
C ASN A 141 -15.68 3.72 -12.51
N LYS A 142 -15.95 4.04 -11.25
CA LYS A 142 -15.50 3.36 -10.01
C LYS A 142 -16.53 3.55 -8.90
N ALA A 143 -17.77 3.11 -9.16
CA ALA A 143 -18.92 3.45 -8.34
C ALA A 143 -18.80 2.92 -6.91
N MET A 144 -18.23 1.72 -6.71
CA MET A 144 -18.07 1.17 -5.36
C MET A 144 -17.08 1.99 -4.54
N PHE A 145 -15.90 2.29 -5.10
CA PHE A 145 -14.92 3.16 -4.44
C PHE A 145 -15.51 4.54 -4.14
N ALA A 146 -16.15 5.19 -5.12
CA ALA A 146 -16.73 6.52 -4.94
C ALA A 146 -17.76 6.56 -3.80
N LYS A 147 -18.58 5.51 -3.64
CA LYS A 147 -19.52 5.39 -2.53
C LYS A 147 -18.83 5.38 -1.17
N THR A 148 -17.67 4.74 -1.04
CA THR A 148 -16.93 4.65 0.24
C THR A 148 -16.39 6.00 0.73
N ILE A 149 -16.13 6.94 -0.18
CA ILE A 149 -15.52 8.24 0.15
C ILE A 149 -16.49 9.41 0.03
N GLN A 150 -17.73 9.20 -0.44
CA GLN A 150 -18.70 10.25 -0.72
C GLN A 150 -18.91 11.21 0.47
N GLY A 151 -19.13 10.67 1.67
CA GLY A 151 -19.33 11.51 2.87
C GLY A 151 -18.11 12.39 3.20
N LYS A 152 -16.89 11.91 2.96
CA LYS A 152 -15.66 12.70 3.17
C LYS A 152 -15.52 13.82 2.14
N ILE A 153 -15.93 13.57 0.90
CA ILE A 153 -15.94 14.59 -0.17
C ILE A 153 -16.98 15.68 0.14
N GLU A 154 -18.17 15.30 0.58
CA GLU A 154 -19.23 16.24 0.98
C GLU A 154 -18.78 17.09 2.17
N LEU A 155 -18.19 16.46 3.19
CA LEU A 155 -17.61 17.18 4.32
C LEU A 155 -16.57 18.21 3.87
N LEU A 156 -15.57 17.80 3.11
CA LEU A 156 -14.49 18.69 2.67
C LEU A 156 -15.01 19.87 1.82
N ASN A 157 -16.02 19.62 0.96
CA ASN A 157 -16.68 20.69 0.20
C ASN A 157 -17.40 21.70 1.11
N ASN A 158 -18.12 21.20 2.12
CA ASN A 158 -18.80 22.06 3.10
C ASN A 158 -17.81 22.89 3.91
N GLU A 159 -16.69 22.31 4.31
CA GLU A 159 -15.62 23.02 5.02
C GLU A 159 -14.98 24.12 4.16
N VAL A 160 -14.62 23.82 2.91
CA VAL A 160 -14.05 24.83 1.98
C VAL A 160 -15.05 25.97 1.74
N LYS A 161 -16.34 25.65 1.55
CA LYS A 161 -17.40 26.65 1.40
C LYS A 161 -17.53 27.52 2.66
N ALA A 162 -17.56 26.92 3.85
CA ALA A 162 -17.66 27.63 5.11
C ALA A 162 -16.45 28.56 5.31
N VAL A 163 -15.23 28.07 5.09
CA VAL A 163 -14.00 28.88 5.18
C VAL A 163 -14.02 30.06 4.21
N SER A 164 -14.49 29.87 2.98
CA SER A 164 -14.64 30.97 2.02
C SER A 164 -15.62 32.04 2.51
N LEU A 165 -16.74 31.65 3.11
CA LEU A 165 -17.73 32.58 3.64
C LEU A 165 -17.23 33.29 4.90
N ILE A 166 -16.52 32.59 5.78
CA ILE A 166 -15.85 33.19 6.94
C ILE A 166 -14.87 34.27 6.48
N LYS A 167 -13.98 33.95 5.54
CA LYS A 167 -13.02 34.91 4.96
C LYS A 167 -13.73 36.14 4.40
N ALA A 168 -14.87 35.98 3.75
CA ALA A 168 -15.66 37.09 3.22
C ALA A 168 -16.35 37.92 4.31
N ALA A 169 -16.79 37.30 5.41
CA ALA A 169 -17.47 37.95 6.53
C ALA A 169 -16.52 38.74 7.43
N VAL A 170 -15.27 38.28 7.58
CA VAL A 170 -14.25 38.96 8.40
C VAL A 170 -13.46 40.02 7.62
N ALA A 171 -13.62 40.08 6.30
CA ALA A 171 -12.91 41.01 5.42
C ALA A 171 -13.71 42.30 5.20
N GLY A 172 -13.05 43.45 5.42
CA GLY A 172 -13.64 44.77 5.19
C GLY A 172 -14.64 45.17 6.27
N ASP A 173 -15.62 45.98 5.88
CA ASP A 173 -16.66 46.47 6.78
C ASP A 173 -17.60 45.33 7.20
N PRO A 174 -18.04 45.31 8.48
CA PRO A 174 -18.87 44.25 9.01
C PRO A 174 -20.25 44.25 8.34
N ASP A 175 -20.65 43.09 7.82
CA ASP A 175 -21.90 42.88 7.09
C ASP A 175 -22.68 41.72 7.72
N GLN A 176 -23.88 42.02 8.22
CA GLN A 176 -24.76 41.07 8.89
C GLN A 176 -25.13 39.87 8.01
N GLY A 177 -25.37 40.08 6.71
CA GLY A 177 -25.76 39.02 5.79
C GLY A 177 -24.63 38.04 5.51
N LYS A 178 -23.39 38.54 5.37
CA LYS A 178 -22.20 37.68 5.23
C LYS A 178 -21.93 36.88 6.51
N ILE A 179 -22.12 37.50 7.68
CA ILE A 179 -21.93 36.83 8.97
C ILE A 179 -22.97 35.70 9.15
N ASP A 180 -24.24 35.95 8.82
CA ASP A 180 -25.29 34.94 8.85
C ASP A 180 -24.97 33.76 7.92
N GLN A 181 -24.57 34.04 6.67
CA GLN A 181 -24.19 32.99 5.70
C GLN A 181 -22.99 32.17 6.17
N ALA A 182 -21.96 32.82 6.74
CA ALA A 182 -20.81 32.14 7.29
C ALA A 182 -21.20 31.23 8.47
N ARG A 183 -22.10 31.70 9.34
CA ARG A 183 -22.57 30.92 10.49
C ARG A 183 -23.37 29.71 10.07
N ASP A 184 -24.34 29.87 9.17
CA ASP A 184 -25.14 28.77 8.65
C ASP A 184 -24.25 27.70 8.01
N ALA A 185 -23.21 28.14 7.28
CA ALA A 185 -22.23 27.23 6.69
C ALA A 185 -21.38 26.49 7.74
N ILE A 186 -20.94 27.16 8.82
CA ILE A 186 -20.24 26.50 9.93
C ILE A 186 -21.17 25.47 10.61
N ASN A 187 -22.42 25.83 10.84
CA ASN A 187 -23.38 24.96 11.52
C ASN A 187 -23.74 23.72 10.72
N ALA A 188 -23.76 23.84 9.38
CA ALA A 188 -23.93 22.72 8.46
C ALA A 188 -22.75 21.75 8.44
N VAL A 189 -21.55 22.17 8.89
CA VAL A 189 -20.40 21.27 9.06
C VAL A 189 -20.54 20.52 10.38
N ASN A 190 -20.87 19.22 10.31
CA ASN A 190 -21.04 18.36 11.49
C ASN A 190 -19.71 17.85 12.06
N VAL A 191 -18.76 18.75 12.32
CA VAL A 191 -17.46 18.45 12.93
C VAL A 191 -17.20 19.42 14.08
N LYS A 192 -17.16 18.90 15.31
CA LYS A 192 -16.97 19.70 16.53
C LYS A 192 -15.72 20.57 16.46
N ALA A 193 -14.59 19.98 16.07
CA ALA A 193 -13.31 20.68 15.98
C ALA A 193 -13.31 21.81 14.92
N PHE A 194 -14.10 21.66 13.84
CA PHE A 194 -14.28 22.72 12.85
C PHE A 194 -15.01 23.92 13.46
N LYS A 195 -16.12 23.67 14.17
CA LYS A 195 -16.90 24.71 14.84
C LYS A 195 -16.05 25.45 15.89
N GLU A 196 -15.34 24.71 16.75
CA GLU A 196 -14.45 25.27 17.76
C GLU A 196 -13.32 26.14 17.16
N LYS A 197 -12.83 25.81 15.96
CA LYS A 197 -11.80 26.58 15.27
C LYS A 197 -12.33 27.91 14.70
N TYR A 198 -13.52 27.90 14.09
CA TYR A 198 -13.97 29.02 13.25
C TYR A 198 -15.06 29.90 13.86
N LEU A 199 -15.88 29.40 14.81
CA LEU A 199 -16.87 30.23 15.50
C LEU A 199 -16.24 31.44 16.19
N PRO A 200 -15.12 31.32 16.93
CA PRO A 200 -14.51 32.48 17.60
C PRO A 200 -14.03 33.57 16.62
N GLN A 201 -13.62 33.19 15.41
CA GLN A 201 -13.21 34.17 14.39
C GLN A 201 -14.40 35.01 13.91
N LEU A 202 -15.59 34.40 13.85
CA LEU A 202 -16.80 35.07 13.45
C LEU A 202 -17.34 35.96 14.57
N ASP A 203 -17.16 35.59 15.84
CA ASP A 203 -17.51 36.42 17.00
C ASP A 203 -16.76 37.76 17.00
N GLU A 204 -15.49 37.76 16.60
CA GLU A 204 -14.72 39.00 16.45
C GLU A 204 -15.27 39.91 15.35
N ALA A 205 -15.87 39.36 14.29
CA ALA A 205 -16.57 40.15 13.28
C ALA A 205 -17.91 40.70 13.81
N ILE A 206 -18.65 39.93 14.60
CA ILE A 206 -19.90 40.37 15.23
C ILE A 206 -19.66 41.58 16.13
N LYS A 207 -18.58 41.57 16.92
CA LYS A 207 -18.24 42.69 17.82
C LYS A 207 -18.10 44.04 17.10
N LYS A 208 -17.84 44.02 15.80
CA LYS A 208 -17.70 45.23 14.96
C LYS A 208 -19.04 45.73 14.41
N LEU A 209 -20.12 44.94 14.49
CA LEU A 209 -21.46 45.35 14.04
C LEU A 209 -22.07 46.43 14.94
N PRO A 210 -23.07 47.18 14.45
CA PRO A 210 -23.95 47.99 15.28
C PRO A 210 -24.62 47.18 16.42
N LYS A 211 -24.85 47.81 17.59
CA LYS A 211 -25.34 47.13 18.82
C LYS A 211 -26.70 46.41 18.65
N ASP A 212 -27.58 46.99 17.85
CA ASP A 212 -28.87 46.41 17.46
C ASP A 212 -28.67 45.09 16.68
N GLN A 213 -27.72 45.05 15.76
CA GLN A 213 -27.40 43.86 14.96
C GLN A 213 -26.66 42.80 15.79
N GLN A 214 -25.81 43.20 16.74
CA GLN A 214 -25.19 42.27 17.71
C GLN A 214 -26.26 41.56 18.56
N THR A 215 -27.31 42.28 18.96
CA THR A 215 -28.41 41.72 19.76
C THR A 215 -29.20 40.69 18.96
N GLU A 216 -29.46 40.94 17.68
CA GLU A 216 -30.10 39.96 16.80
C GLU A 216 -29.23 38.73 16.53
N GLN A 217 -27.91 38.89 16.41
CA GLN A 217 -26.97 37.78 16.33
C GLN A 217 -27.02 36.89 17.58
N ALA A 218 -27.05 37.48 18.78
CA ALA A 218 -27.13 36.74 20.04
C ALA A 218 -28.43 35.92 20.17
N LYS A 219 -29.57 36.47 19.71
CA LYS A 219 -30.85 35.72 19.68
C LYS A 219 -30.79 34.51 18.74
N LYS A 220 -30.21 34.67 17.55
CA LYS A 220 -30.03 33.56 16.59
C LYS A 220 -29.08 32.48 17.13
N GLN A 221 -28.01 32.88 17.82
CA GLN A 221 -27.07 31.94 18.47
C GLN A 221 -27.76 31.09 19.55
N ALA A 222 -28.57 31.72 20.41
CA ALA A 222 -29.33 31.02 21.44
C ALA A 222 -30.34 30.01 20.85
N ALA A 223 -31.00 30.36 19.75
CA ALA A 223 -31.93 29.48 19.06
C ALA A 223 -31.25 28.28 18.37
N ALA A 224 -29.97 28.39 18.00
CA ALA A 224 -29.20 27.33 17.36
C ALA A 224 -28.57 26.32 18.32
N GLY A 225 -28.71 26.51 19.64
CA GLY A 225 -28.19 25.59 20.67
C GLY A 225 -26.67 25.62 20.85
N ASP A 226 -26.02 26.73 20.48
CA ASP A 226 -24.57 26.93 20.60
C ASP A 226 -24.21 27.48 22.00
N PRO A 227 -23.44 26.77 22.84
CA PRO A 227 -23.18 27.19 24.22
C PRO A 227 -22.16 28.33 24.37
N GLN A 228 -21.54 28.80 23.28
CA GLN A 228 -20.42 29.74 23.36
C GLN A 228 -20.81 31.22 23.23
N GLN A 229 -21.63 31.72 24.18
CA GLN A 229 -21.56 33.07 24.80
C GLN A 229 -22.79 33.34 25.67
N ALA A 230 -22.83 32.72 26.85
CA ALA A 230 -23.79 33.08 27.89
C ALA A 230 -23.51 34.47 28.54
N SER A 231 -22.39 35.13 28.22
CA SER A 231 -21.96 36.37 28.89
C SER A 231 -22.48 37.68 28.28
N ILE A 232 -22.91 37.70 27.01
CA ILE A 232 -23.42 38.93 26.38
C ILE A 232 -24.92 39.14 26.71
N ALA A 233 -25.67 38.06 26.92
CA ALA A 233 -27.09 38.12 27.29
C ALA A 233 -27.35 38.75 28.69
N GLN A 234 -26.41 38.62 29.63
CA GLN A 234 -26.54 39.18 30.97
C GLN A 234 -26.35 40.71 31.03
N ALA A 235 -25.61 41.30 30.08
CA ALA A 235 -25.42 42.74 30.02
C ALA A 235 -26.68 43.47 29.49
N ALA A 236 -27.45 42.85 28.59
CA ALA A 236 -28.66 43.45 28.01
C ALA A 236 -29.86 43.40 28.96
N ALA A 237 -30.01 42.32 29.75
CA ALA A 237 -31.11 42.17 30.71
C ALA A 237 -31.09 43.24 31.83
N SER A 238 -29.94 43.88 32.07
CA SER A 238 -29.80 44.96 33.06
C SER A 238 -30.19 46.34 32.53
N SER A 239 -30.48 46.48 31.23
CA SER A 239 -30.73 47.76 30.56
C SER A 239 -32.17 47.97 30.09
N SER A 240 -33.03 46.94 30.16
CA SER A 240 -34.44 47.02 29.75
C SER A 240 -35.43 46.98 30.92
N SER A 241 -34.97 47.02 32.18
CA SER A 241 -35.84 47.09 33.36
C SER A 241 -36.28 48.52 33.66
N SER A 242 -37.00 49.14 32.73
CA SER A 242 -37.90 50.22 33.08
C SER A 242 -39.10 50.19 32.15
N VAL A 243 -40.27 49.99 32.77
CA VAL A 243 -41.63 50.39 32.35
C VAL A 243 -42.64 49.23 32.16
N THR A 244 -43.54 49.17 33.16
CA THR A 244 -44.96 48.71 33.22
C THR A 244 -45.38 47.24 33.43
N VAL A 245 -45.65 46.96 34.71
CA VAL A 245 -46.82 46.33 35.38
C VAL A 245 -48.08 46.04 34.54
N ALA A 246 -48.64 44.80 34.61
CA ALA A 246 -49.92 44.45 35.28
C ALA A 246 -50.45 43.02 34.97
N SER A 247 -50.70 42.23 36.04
CA SER A 247 -51.75 41.19 36.31
C SER A 247 -52.19 40.17 35.21
N SER A 248 -52.43 38.87 35.46
CA SER A 248 -53.08 38.21 36.61
C SER A 248 -52.88 36.67 36.61
N GLN A 249 -52.68 36.13 37.82
CA GLN A 249 -53.17 34.86 38.43
C GLN A 249 -53.46 33.59 37.60
N GLY A 250 -52.91 32.47 38.09
CA GLY A 250 -53.36 31.10 37.82
C GLY A 250 -52.55 30.05 38.61
N THR A 251 -53.08 29.66 39.77
CA THR A 251 -52.56 28.69 40.77
C THR A 251 -52.79 27.22 40.40
N THR A 252 -51.85 26.32 40.77
CA THR A 252 -51.97 25.06 41.59
C THR A 252 -50.64 24.26 41.49
N GLN A 253 -49.86 24.04 42.56
CA GLN A 253 -49.87 22.92 43.54
C GLN A 253 -50.04 21.53 42.91
N ALA A 254 -49.35 20.44 43.24
CA ALA A 254 -48.42 20.01 44.30
C ALA A 254 -47.66 18.77 43.73
N ALA A 255 -46.73 18.03 44.36
CA ALA A 255 -46.37 17.79 45.74
C ALA A 255 -44.95 17.17 45.79
N ALA A 256 -44.28 17.39 46.93
CA ALA A 256 -43.00 16.80 47.31
C ALA A 256 -43.20 15.54 48.18
N ALA A 257 -42.18 14.67 48.22
CA ALA A 257 -41.76 13.87 49.37
C ALA A 257 -40.43 13.16 49.00
N ASN A 258 -39.29 13.59 49.55
CA ASN A 258 -38.62 13.05 50.77
C ASN A 258 -37.88 11.71 50.50
N ASN A 259 -36.66 11.44 50.97
CA ASN A 259 -35.66 12.15 51.77
C ASN A 259 -34.38 11.26 51.80
N THR A 260 -33.27 11.86 52.23
CA THR A 260 -32.13 11.28 53.00
C THR A 260 -30.92 10.66 52.28
N THR A 261 -29.92 11.52 52.02
CA THR A 261 -28.58 11.60 52.66
C THR A 261 -28.21 10.42 53.60
N SER A 262 -27.02 9.80 53.53
CA SER A 262 -25.78 10.35 54.09
C SER A 262 -24.55 9.42 53.91
N THR A 263 -23.44 10.07 53.54
CA THR A 263 -22.00 9.90 53.83
C THR A 263 -21.42 8.68 54.57
N GLY A 264 -20.16 8.36 54.23
CA GLY A 264 -19.19 7.73 55.15
C GLY A 264 -18.04 6.99 54.47
N ALA A 265 -16.83 7.53 54.56
CA ALA A 265 -15.60 7.06 53.94
C ALA A 265 -14.84 5.99 54.76
N GLY A 266 -13.89 5.28 54.13
CA GLY A 266 -12.59 4.99 54.74
C GLY A 266 -12.07 3.55 54.83
N VAL A 267 -10.91 3.35 54.19
CA VAL A 267 -9.70 2.62 54.65
C VAL A 267 -9.39 1.20 54.13
N GLN A 268 -8.12 1.11 53.71
CA GLN A 268 -7.17 0.06 53.28
C GLN A 268 -7.24 -1.33 53.94
N ASN A 269 -6.82 -2.38 53.20
CA ASN A 269 -5.61 -3.16 53.54
C ASN A 269 -5.06 -4.04 52.38
N SER A 270 -3.76 -4.35 52.49
CA SER A 270 -2.81 -5.01 51.57
C SER A 270 -2.71 -6.55 51.65
N ALA A 271 -1.83 -7.10 50.79
CA ALA A 271 -0.98 -8.33 50.88
C ALA A 271 -1.34 -9.44 49.85
N GLY A 272 -0.45 -10.14 49.15
CA GLY A 272 1.03 -10.24 48.99
C GLY A 272 1.30 -10.93 47.62
N GLY A 273 2.48 -11.05 47.00
CA GLY A 273 3.86 -11.22 47.46
C GLY A 273 4.33 -12.64 47.11
N SER A 274 5.14 -12.84 46.05
CA SER A 274 6.28 -13.79 46.06
C SER A 274 7.12 -13.71 44.78
N SER A 275 8.43 -13.67 44.99
CA SER A 275 9.52 -13.67 44.02
C SER A 275 10.45 -14.84 44.37
N ASN A 276 11.12 -15.45 43.39
CA ASN A 276 12.35 -16.18 43.68
C ASN A 276 13.36 -16.09 42.53
N SER A 277 14.62 -15.94 42.93
CA SER A 277 15.82 -15.76 42.11
C SER A 277 16.79 -16.88 42.44
N GLY A 278 17.59 -17.32 41.47
CA GLY A 278 18.72 -18.23 41.69
C GLY A 278 19.69 -18.19 40.51
N ALA A 279 20.91 -17.73 40.76
CA ALA A 279 21.98 -17.50 39.80
C ALA A 279 22.99 -18.67 39.75
N SER A 280 23.69 -18.85 38.62
CA SER A 280 25.15 -19.07 38.57
C SER A 280 25.72 -18.98 37.15
N ASN A 281 26.96 -18.48 37.09
CA ASN A 281 27.77 -18.08 35.94
C ASN A 281 28.30 -19.24 35.07
N ASN A 282 28.50 -18.97 33.77
CA ASN A 282 29.82 -19.24 33.16
C ASN A 282 30.06 -18.39 31.89
N GLY A 283 31.22 -17.73 31.86
CA GLY A 283 31.63 -16.81 30.81
C GLY A 283 32.12 -17.53 29.55
N GLY A 284 31.47 -17.23 28.44
CA GLY A 284 32.04 -17.24 27.11
C GLY A 284 31.46 -16.02 26.40
N SER A 285 32.29 -15.02 26.10
CA SER A 285 31.87 -13.87 25.29
C SER A 285 31.57 -14.35 23.87
N ALA A 286 30.35 -14.87 23.68
CA ALA A 286 29.71 -14.89 22.38
C ALA A 286 29.48 -13.43 22.01
N VAL A 287 30.21 -12.96 20.99
CA VAL A 287 29.97 -11.68 20.34
C VAL A 287 28.47 -11.58 20.09
N GLN A 288 27.80 -10.66 20.79
CA GLN A 288 26.38 -10.39 20.55
C GLN A 288 26.23 -10.03 19.07
N PRO A 289 25.39 -10.75 18.30
CA PRO A 289 25.16 -10.39 16.91
C PRO A 289 24.70 -8.95 16.85
N SER A 290 25.17 -8.20 15.86
CA SER A 290 24.76 -6.82 15.64
C SER A 290 23.22 -6.74 15.64
N SER A 291 22.67 -5.69 16.28
CA SER A 291 21.22 -5.42 16.37
C SER A 291 20.55 -5.25 15.01
N SER A 292 21.35 -5.13 13.95
CA SER A 292 20.92 -5.20 12.57
C SER A 292 22.02 -5.74 11.66
N LYS A 293 21.62 -6.29 10.52
CA LYS A 293 22.51 -6.65 9.42
C LYS A 293 21.73 -6.61 8.12
N VAL A 294 22.35 -6.16 7.04
CA VAL A 294 21.85 -6.30 5.66
C VAL A 294 23.01 -6.75 4.81
N LEU A 295 22.82 -7.83 4.06
CA LEU A 295 23.85 -8.46 3.24
C LEU A 295 24.05 -7.71 1.91
N GLY A 296 23.00 -7.08 1.38
CA GLY A 296 23.08 -6.32 0.12
C GLY A 296 22.88 -7.21 -1.11
N VAL A 297 22.00 -8.21 -0.98
CA VAL A 297 21.60 -9.07 -2.09
C VAL A 297 20.98 -8.21 -3.19
N GLN A 298 21.40 -8.43 -4.44
CA GLN A 298 20.90 -7.66 -5.58
C GLN A 298 19.58 -8.23 -6.10
N PHE A 299 18.62 -7.34 -6.35
CA PHE A 299 17.30 -7.69 -6.87
C PHE A 299 17.36 -8.22 -8.31
N ILE A 300 16.69 -9.35 -8.55
CA ILE A 300 16.49 -9.95 -9.86
C ILE A 300 14.98 -10.05 -10.12
N SER A 301 14.50 -9.26 -11.08
CA SER A 301 13.08 -9.24 -11.42
C SER A 301 12.66 -10.50 -12.19
N GLN A 302 11.74 -11.30 -11.62
CA GLN A 302 11.13 -12.44 -12.32
C GLN A 302 10.37 -12.00 -13.58
N GLU A 303 9.80 -10.79 -13.51
CA GLU A 303 9.05 -10.18 -14.60
C GLU A 303 9.92 -9.71 -15.75
N ALA A 304 11.12 -9.19 -15.47
CA ALA A 304 12.07 -8.80 -16.51
C ALA A 304 12.51 -10.00 -17.37
N ALA A 305 12.50 -11.21 -16.79
CA ALA A 305 12.80 -12.45 -17.49
C ALA A 305 11.56 -13.08 -18.17
N GLY A 306 10.38 -12.45 -18.08
CA GLY A 306 9.12 -12.99 -18.60
C GLY A 306 8.64 -14.23 -17.85
N ALA A 307 9.07 -14.43 -16.60
CA ALA A 307 8.76 -15.57 -15.76
C ALA A 307 7.88 -15.15 -14.57
N PRO A 308 6.58 -14.85 -14.79
CA PRO A 308 5.68 -14.38 -13.74
C PRO A 308 5.41 -15.39 -12.63
N MET A 309 5.73 -16.67 -12.81
CA MET A 309 5.66 -17.70 -11.78
C MET A 309 7.07 -18.19 -11.41
N GLY A 310 8.07 -17.30 -11.51
CA GLY A 310 9.49 -17.65 -11.35
C GLY A 310 10.10 -17.25 -10.01
N CYS A 311 9.28 -16.98 -8.98
CA CYS A 311 9.73 -16.40 -7.71
C CYS A 311 10.80 -17.22 -6.99
N GLU A 312 10.71 -18.56 -7.04
CA GLU A 312 11.68 -19.48 -6.45
C GLU A 312 13.04 -19.37 -7.14
N ALA A 313 13.03 -19.43 -8.48
CA ALA A 313 14.24 -19.37 -9.27
C ALA A 313 14.93 -18.01 -9.17
N ALA A 314 14.15 -16.94 -9.14
CA ALA A 314 14.67 -15.60 -8.96
C ALA A 314 15.29 -15.43 -7.57
N SER A 315 14.58 -15.79 -6.50
CA SER A 315 15.09 -15.70 -5.12
C SER A 315 16.35 -16.55 -4.92
N ALA A 316 16.37 -17.76 -5.48
CA ALA A 316 17.57 -18.62 -5.47
C ALA A 316 18.75 -17.94 -6.15
N LEU A 317 18.54 -17.35 -7.34
CA LEU A 317 19.60 -16.73 -8.11
C LEU A 317 20.12 -15.45 -7.42
N GLU A 318 19.24 -14.65 -6.81
CA GLU A 318 19.62 -13.49 -5.99
C GLU A 318 20.57 -13.91 -4.86
N ALA A 319 20.18 -14.92 -4.09
CA ALA A 319 20.96 -15.46 -2.99
C ALA A 319 22.30 -16.09 -3.45
N LEU A 320 22.29 -16.85 -4.55
CA LEU A 320 23.49 -17.44 -5.14
C LEU A 320 24.48 -16.37 -5.65
N HIS A 321 23.99 -15.35 -6.37
CA HIS A 321 24.82 -14.27 -6.89
C HIS A 321 25.50 -13.51 -5.76
N TYR A 322 24.80 -13.26 -4.66
CA TYR A 322 25.41 -12.66 -3.47
C TYR A 322 26.58 -13.48 -2.91
N LYS A 323 26.50 -14.81 -2.95
CA LYS A 323 27.59 -15.72 -2.54
C LYS A 323 28.69 -15.90 -3.61
N GLY A 324 28.59 -15.19 -4.74
CA GLY A 324 29.53 -15.34 -5.86
C GLY A 324 29.32 -16.64 -6.66
N HIS A 325 28.19 -17.31 -6.46
CA HIS A 325 27.79 -18.54 -7.16
C HIS A 325 26.91 -18.23 -8.38
N ALA A 326 26.77 -19.19 -9.29
CA ALA A 326 25.95 -19.08 -10.49
C ALA A 326 26.20 -17.81 -11.36
N ALA A 327 27.41 -17.23 -11.33
CA ALA A 327 27.75 -15.99 -12.04
C ALA A 327 27.56 -16.08 -13.58
N GLY A 328 27.59 -17.29 -14.15
CA GLY A 328 27.31 -17.53 -15.57
C GLY A 328 25.82 -17.56 -15.94
N HIS A 329 24.92 -17.48 -14.95
CA HIS A 329 23.49 -17.56 -15.16
C HIS A 329 22.81 -16.21 -14.91
N ASN A 330 22.00 -15.79 -15.89
CA ASN A 330 20.86 -14.91 -15.64
C ASN A 330 19.60 -15.75 -15.37
N LEU A 331 18.52 -15.10 -14.92
CA LEU A 331 17.29 -15.82 -14.56
C LEU A 331 16.73 -16.71 -15.67
N ALA A 332 16.74 -16.25 -16.92
CA ALA A 332 16.25 -17.04 -18.06
C ALA A 332 17.10 -18.30 -18.30
N THR A 333 18.42 -18.22 -18.16
CA THR A 333 19.31 -19.39 -18.24
C THR A 333 19.22 -20.29 -17.02
N PHE A 334 18.96 -19.72 -15.84
CA PHE A 334 18.82 -20.47 -14.59
C PHE A 334 17.53 -21.30 -14.58
N LEU A 335 16.41 -20.70 -15.00
CA LEU A 335 15.10 -21.37 -15.12
C LEU A 335 15.13 -22.60 -16.04
N LYS A 336 16.01 -22.65 -17.04
CA LYS A 336 16.18 -23.83 -17.91
C LYS A 336 16.74 -25.05 -17.18
N THR A 337 17.37 -24.84 -16.03
CA THR A 337 17.93 -25.92 -15.20
C THR A 337 16.96 -26.41 -14.14
N MET A 338 15.84 -25.69 -13.94
CA MET A 338 14.86 -26.01 -12.92
C MET A 338 14.14 -27.32 -13.24
N PRO A 339 14.08 -28.28 -12.30
CA PRO A 339 13.35 -29.52 -12.53
C PRO A 339 11.85 -29.22 -12.64
N ILE A 340 11.18 -29.78 -13.64
CA ILE A 340 9.72 -29.68 -13.82
C ILE A 340 9.09 -31.02 -13.45
N ALA A 341 8.11 -31.01 -12.54
CA ALA A 341 7.42 -32.23 -12.14
C ALA A 341 6.37 -32.62 -13.19
N ALA A 342 6.51 -33.82 -13.77
CA ALA A 342 5.57 -34.32 -14.79
C ALA A 342 4.13 -34.46 -14.24
N ASN A 343 3.99 -34.82 -12.97
CA ASN A 343 2.71 -34.92 -12.25
C ASN A 343 2.32 -33.63 -11.53
N ARG A 344 3.04 -32.51 -11.76
CA ARG A 344 2.79 -31.20 -11.15
C ARG A 344 2.89 -31.18 -9.62
N ASN A 345 3.57 -32.17 -9.02
CA ASN A 345 3.79 -32.22 -7.58
C ASN A 345 4.99 -31.34 -7.18
N PRO A 346 4.79 -30.24 -6.42
CA PRO A 346 5.85 -29.30 -6.05
C PRO A 346 6.95 -29.94 -5.18
N TYR A 347 6.67 -31.07 -4.52
CA TYR A 347 7.68 -31.81 -3.76
C TYR A 347 8.69 -32.55 -4.64
N GLN A 348 8.41 -32.72 -5.95
CA GLN A 348 9.24 -33.46 -6.91
C GLN A 348 9.88 -32.56 -7.98
N GLY A 349 9.42 -31.32 -8.12
CA GLY A 349 9.88 -30.36 -9.11
C GLY A 349 8.85 -29.24 -9.27
N PHE A 350 9.15 -28.24 -10.10
CA PHE A 350 8.23 -27.13 -10.35
C PHE A 350 6.95 -27.60 -11.05
N GLY A 351 5.79 -27.17 -10.54
CA GLY A 351 4.49 -27.46 -11.13
C GLY A 351 4.20 -26.63 -12.38
N GLY A 352 4.15 -27.24 -13.56
CA GLY A 352 3.76 -26.55 -14.79
C GLY A 352 4.91 -25.71 -15.39
N THR A 353 4.70 -24.40 -15.55
CA THR A 353 5.66 -23.51 -16.23
C THR A 353 5.89 -22.21 -15.45
N PRO A 354 7.12 -21.68 -15.38
CA PRO A 354 7.38 -20.38 -14.74
C PRO A 354 6.92 -19.19 -15.60
N TYR A 355 6.60 -19.41 -16.89
CA TYR A 355 6.42 -18.35 -17.90
C TYR A 355 4.97 -17.86 -18.10
N ALA A 356 3.99 -18.54 -17.53
CA ALA A 356 2.57 -18.19 -17.67
C ALA A 356 1.79 -18.69 -16.44
N VAL A 357 0.65 -18.07 -16.15
CA VAL A 357 -0.30 -18.59 -15.15
C VAL A 357 -1.13 -19.69 -15.80
N VAL A 358 -1.18 -20.86 -15.16
CA VAL A 358 -1.91 -22.05 -15.62
C VAL A 358 -2.99 -22.39 -14.61
N ASP A 359 -4.23 -22.36 -15.07
CA ASP A 359 -5.40 -22.62 -14.22
C ASP A 359 -5.37 -24.07 -13.68
N GLY A 360 -5.74 -24.23 -12.40
CA GLY A 360 -5.76 -25.52 -11.71
C GLY A 360 -4.38 -26.18 -11.49
N VAL A 361 -3.28 -25.45 -11.68
CA VAL A 361 -1.92 -25.96 -11.41
C VAL A 361 -1.29 -25.17 -10.28
N TYR A 362 -0.80 -25.87 -9.26
CA TYR A 362 0.02 -25.26 -8.23
C TYR A 362 1.43 -25.00 -8.77
N GLN A 363 1.68 -23.77 -9.22
CA GLN A 363 2.92 -23.40 -9.88
C GLN A 363 3.97 -22.94 -8.86
N SER A 364 4.59 -23.93 -8.23
CA SER A 364 5.70 -23.73 -7.29
C SER A 364 6.62 -24.94 -7.28
N ILE A 365 7.77 -24.81 -6.65
CA ILE A 365 8.67 -25.91 -6.27
C ILE A 365 8.96 -25.81 -4.76
N PHE A 366 8.86 -26.92 -4.03
CA PHE A 366 9.05 -26.95 -2.58
C PHE A 366 10.47 -27.35 -2.18
N PRO A 367 10.89 -27.08 -0.92
CA PRO A 367 12.25 -27.30 -0.46
C PRO A 367 12.83 -28.70 -0.76
N SER A 368 12.01 -29.76 -0.78
CA SER A 368 12.46 -31.12 -1.07
C SER A 368 13.02 -31.30 -2.49
N ALA A 369 12.47 -30.59 -3.48
CA ALA A 369 12.97 -30.60 -4.86
C ALA A 369 13.84 -29.37 -5.17
N PHE A 370 13.54 -28.24 -4.54
CA PHE A 370 14.28 -26.99 -4.71
C PHE A 370 15.71 -27.10 -4.18
N THR A 371 15.92 -27.64 -2.98
CA THR A 371 17.25 -27.69 -2.36
C THR A 371 18.25 -28.51 -3.19
N PRO A 372 17.93 -29.74 -3.63
CA PRO A 372 18.83 -30.51 -4.50
C PRO A 372 19.12 -29.79 -5.83
N TRP A 373 18.14 -29.09 -6.40
CA TRP A 373 18.35 -28.31 -7.63
C TRP A 373 19.35 -27.17 -7.41
N VAL A 374 19.13 -26.33 -6.41
CA VAL A 374 19.98 -25.16 -6.13
C VAL A 374 21.38 -25.57 -5.66
N SER A 375 21.51 -26.70 -4.98
CA SER A 375 22.81 -27.24 -4.52
C SER A 375 23.81 -27.54 -5.64
N GLN A 376 23.36 -27.63 -6.89
CA GLN A 376 24.23 -27.80 -8.06
C GLN A 376 25.09 -26.55 -8.35
N PHE A 377 24.73 -25.40 -7.77
CA PHE A 377 25.38 -24.11 -8.06
C PHE A 377 26.16 -23.53 -6.90
N GLY A 378 25.88 -23.94 -5.66
CA GLY A 378 26.49 -23.42 -4.45
C GLY A 378 26.04 -24.17 -3.20
N GLY A 379 26.65 -23.87 -2.06
CA GLY A 379 26.27 -24.45 -0.77
C GLY A 379 24.86 -24.02 -0.38
N VAL A 380 23.98 -24.97 -0.06
CA VAL A 380 22.64 -24.67 0.44
C VAL A 380 22.25 -25.63 1.54
N SER A 381 21.40 -25.16 2.46
CA SER A 381 20.86 -25.96 3.55
C SER A 381 19.36 -25.74 3.67
N ASN A 382 18.59 -26.83 3.60
CA ASN A 382 17.16 -26.77 3.88
C ASN A 382 16.96 -26.60 5.38
N ILE A 383 16.47 -25.42 5.78
CA ILE A 383 16.20 -25.05 7.16
C ILE A 383 14.70 -24.96 7.44
N SER A 384 13.88 -25.61 6.62
CA SER A 384 12.43 -25.65 6.79
C SER A 384 12.07 -26.16 8.19
N GLY A 385 11.07 -25.54 8.81
CA GLY A 385 10.68 -25.76 10.21
C GLY A 385 11.34 -24.81 11.21
N SER A 386 12.40 -24.09 10.81
CA SER A 386 13.08 -23.12 11.68
C SER A 386 12.16 -21.99 12.14
N SER A 387 12.45 -21.44 13.32
CA SER A 387 11.83 -20.20 13.80
C SER A 387 12.36 -18.98 13.03
N LEU A 388 11.71 -17.82 13.26
CA LEU A 388 12.23 -16.54 12.77
C LEU A 388 13.68 -16.29 13.22
N ASP A 389 14.02 -16.64 14.46
CA ASP A 389 15.38 -16.51 14.98
C ASP A 389 16.37 -17.41 14.24
N GLY A 390 15.93 -18.58 13.76
CA GLY A 390 16.73 -19.44 12.89
C GLY A 390 17.06 -18.78 11.55
N ILE A 391 16.08 -18.09 10.94
CA ILE A 391 16.30 -17.29 9.73
C ILE A 391 17.26 -16.13 10.00
N ILE A 392 17.02 -15.37 11.08
CA ILE A 392 17.89 -14.25 11.50
C ILE A 392 19.33 -14.74 11.73
N SER A 393 19.51 -15.91 12.35
CA SER A 393 20.83 -16.48 12.62
C SER A 393 21.59 -16.80 11.34
N GLN A 394 20.93 -17.31 10.29
CA GLN A 394 21.55 -17.53 8.98
C GLN A 394 21.99 -16.21 8.34
N VAL A 395 21.12 -15.21 8.34
CA VAL A 395 21.45 -13.88 7.80
C VAL A 395 22.61 -13.24 8.59
N ALA A 396 22.59 -13.35 9.91
CA ALA A 396 23.67 -12.91 10.80
C ALA A 396 25.00 -13.61 10.47
N ALA A 397 24.98 -14.89 10.10
CA ALA A 397 26.13 -15.64 9.63
C ALA A 397 26.58 -15.30 8.19
N GLY A 398 25.82 -14.47 7.47
CA GLY A 398 26.15 -14.09 6.08
C GLY A 398 25.51 -14.97 5.01
N ASN A 399 24.49 -15.74 5.39
CA ASN A 399 23.76 -16.64 4.50
C ASN A 399 22.37 -16.04 4.22
N PRO A 400 22.10 -15.52 3.00
CA PRO A 400 20.74 -15.15 2.64
C PRO A 400 19.82 -16.38 2.64
N VAL A 401 18.56 -16.17 2.98
CA VAL A 401 17.57 -17.24 3.12
C VAL A 401 16.45 -17.06 2.10
N VAL A 402 16.24 -18.05 1.25
CA VAL A 402 15.05 -18.13 0.40
C VAL A 402 13.90 -18.68 1.24
N ALA A 403 12.81 -17.93 1.37
CA ALA A 403 11.68 -18.28 2.23
C ALA A 403 10.35 -18.23 1.46
N TRP A 404 9.48 -19.20 1.73
CA TRP A 404 8.11 -19.21 1.21
C TRP A 404 7.21 -18.49 2.21
N VAL A 405 6.46 -17.52 1.71
CA VAL A 405 5.52 -16.66 2.44
C VAL A 405 4.20 -16.60 1.68
N THR A 406 3.19 -15.94 2.24
CA THR A 406 2.00 -15.55 1.46
C THR A 406 2.26 -14.26 0.70
N LEU A 407 1.75 -14.17 -0.53
CA LEU A 407 1.81 -13.00 -1.39
C LEU A 407 1.22 -11.79 -0.67
N ASN A 408 1.96 -10.68 -0.70
CA ASN A 408 1.63 -9.44 0.02
C ASN A 408 1.37 -9.64 1.52
N TYR A 409 1.89 -10.72 2.11
CA TYR A 409 1.77 -11.09 3.52
C TYR A 409 0.32 -11.17 4.00
N GLN A 410 -0.60 -11.55 3.11
CA GLN A 410 -2.02 -11.71 3.40
C GLN A 410 -2.32 -13.09 4.02
N GLY A 411 -3.55 -13.30 4.46
CA GLY A 411 -4.01 -14.62 4.87
C GLY A 411 -3.89 -15.66 3.74
N PRO A 412 -3.71 -16.95 4.05
CA PRO A 412 -3.50 -18.00 3.08
C PRO A 412 -4.80 -18.34 2.35
N GLN A 413 -4.69 -18.62 1.06
CA GLN A 413 -5.77 -19.12 0.21
C GLN A 413 -5.52 -20.61 -0.03
N TRP A 414 -6.12 -21.45 0.80
CA TRP A 414 -5.92 -22.90 0.71
C TRP A 414 -6.69 -23.51 -0.47
N HIS A 415 -6.03 -24.44 -1.14
CA HIS A 415 -6.59 -25.23 -2.22
C HIS A 415 -6.12 -26.68 -2.10
N HIS A 416 -6.99 -27.61 -2.49
CA HIS A 416 -6.68 -29.04 -2.51
C HIS A 416 -6.29 -29.52 -3.91
N TYR A 417 -5.08 -30.05 -4.04
CA TYR A 417 -4.51 -30.63 -5.26
C TYR A 417 -4.34 -32.14 -5.09
N ASP A 418 -4.12 -32.86 -6.20
CA ASP A 418 -3.93 -34.31 -6.20
C ASP A 418 -2.74 -34.78 -5.32
N TRP A 419 -1.76 -33.90 -5.09
CA TRP A 419 -0.60 -34.16 -4.24
C TRP A 419 -0.78 -33.72 -2.78
N GLY A 420 -1.86 -33.00 -2.45
CA GLY A 420 -2.13 -32.45 -1.12
C GLY A 420 -2.62 -31.00 -1.12
N ASN A 421 -2.49 -30.32 0.02
CA ASN A 421 -2.95 -28.95 0.18
C ASN A 421 -1.85 -27.95 -0.21
N GLY A 422 -2.20 -26.95 -1.02
CA GLY A 422 -1.36 -25.82 -1.39
C GLY A 422 -1.98 -24.49 -0.96
N ILE A 423 -1.15 -23.43 -0.94
CA ILE A 423 -1.59 -22.06 -0.70
C ILE A 423 -1.50 -21.29 -2.03
N ASP A 424 -2.62 -21.02 -2.68
CA ASP A 424 -2.68 -20.45 -4.04
C ASP A 424 -2.03 -19.06 -4.12
N ASN A 425 -2.05 -18.32 -3.01
CA ASN A 425 -1.32 -17.06 -2.87
C ASN A 425 0.05 -17.25 -2.19
N ALA A 426 0.74 -18.38 -2.39
CA ALA A 426 2.13 -18.53 -1.96
C ALA A 426 3.04 -17.62 -2.81
N HIS A 427 4.11 -17.15 -2.19
CA HIS A 427 5.15 -16.34 -2.81
C HIS A 427 6.51 -16.70 -2.21
N VAL A 428 7.59 -16.50 -2.95
CA VAL A 428 8.95 -16.86 -2.51
C VAL A 428 9.86 -15.66 -2.65
N VAL A 429 10.59 -15.35 -1.57
CA VAL A 429 11.43 -14.16 -1.45
C VAL A 429 12.79 -14.50 -0.86
N THR A 430 13.78 -13.63 -1.08
CA THR A 430 15.07 -13.70 -0.41
C THR A 430 15.06 -12.80 0.83
N VAL A 431 15.42 -13.34 1.98
CA VAL A 431 15.68 -12.59 3.22
C VAL A 431 17.17 -12.36 3.32
N ASP A 432 17.59 -11.10 3.28
CA ASP A 432 19.01 -10.71 3.31
C ASP A 432 19.34 -9.74 4.46
N GLY A 433 18.37 -9.39 5.30
CA GLY A 433 18.65 -8.53 6.42
C GLY A 433 17.61 -8.58 7.55
N TYR A 434 17.99 -8.01 8.67
CA TYR A 434 17.14 -7.82 9.83
C TYR A 434 17.59 -6.58 10.62
N ASN A 435 16.68 -6.04 11.43
CA ASN A 435 16.97 -5.10 12.51
C ASN A 435 16.11 -5.46 13.73
N ASP A 436 16.00 -4.59 14.73
CA ASP A 436 15.24 -4.87 15.94
C ASP A 436 13.76 -5.22 15.67
N SER A 437 13.11 -4.51 14.74
CA SER A 437 11.66 -4.64 14.49
C SER A 437 11.29 -5.34 13.19
N SER A 438 12.22 -5.46 12.25
CA SER A 438 11.92 -5.73 10.83
C SER A 438 12.89 -6.70 10.17
N MET A 439 12.44 -7.35 9.10
CA MET A 439 13.23 -8.12 8.14
C MET A 439 13.42 -7.30 6.87
N HIS A 440 14.59 -7.39 6.25
CA HIS A 440 14.84 -6.86 4.92
C HIS A 440 14.68 -7.98 3.89
N ILE A 441 13.87 -7.71 2.89
CA ILE A 441 13.42 -8.66 1.89
C ILE A 441 13.86 -8.15 0.53
N VAL A 442 14.42 -9.03 -0.29
CA VAL A 442 14.59 -8.86 -1.73
C VAL A 442 13.54 -9.73 -2.39
N ASP A 443 12.51 -9.08 -2.92
CA ASP A 443 11.33 -9.72 -3.49
C ASP A 443 11.40 -9.65 -5.02
N PRO A 444 11.48 -10.80 -5.72
CA PRO A 444 11.55 -10.86 -7.18
C PRO A 444 10.42 -10.17 -7.96
N GLU A 445 9.27 -9.90 -7.33
CA GLU A 445 8.16 -9.14 -7.92
C GLU A 445 8.25 -7.64 -7.59
N ASN A 446 8.65 -7.30 -6.37
CA ASN A 446 8.43 -5.97 -5.82
C ASN A 446 9.69 -5.13 -5.61
N GLY A 447 10.88 -5.74 -5.64
CA GLY A 447 12.15 -5.11 -5.31
C GLY A 447 12.52 -5.32 -3.84
N SER A 448 13.43 -4.51 -3.31
CA SER A 448 13.88 -4.64 -1.91
C SER A 448 13.10 -3.72 -0.96
N TYR A 449 12.72 -4.23 0.20
CA TYR A 449 12.00 -3.45 1.23
C TYR A 449 12.14 -4.03 2.64
N TRP A 450 11.72 -3.25 3.62
CA TRP A 450 11.60 -3.68 5.02
C TRP A 450 10.16 -4.05 5.35
N ILE A 451 9.98 -5.14 6.09
CA ILE A 451 8.69 -5.55 6.67
C ILE A 451 8.85 -5.87 8.16
N SER A 452 7.81 -5.66 8.97
CA SER A 452 7.87 -6.04 10.38
C SER A 452 8.12 -7.54 10.55
N LYS A 453 8.89 -7.90 11.58
CA LYS A 453 9.12 -9.30 11.98
C LYS A 453 7.81 -10.06 12.19
N SER A 454 6.80 -9.39 12.76
CA SER A 454 5.48 -9.97 13.01
C SER A 454 4.75 -10.35 11.72
N ALA A 455 4.73 -9.47 10.72
CA ALA A 455 4.04 -9.72 9.45
C ALA A 455 4.77 -10.79 8.63
N PHE A 456 6.11 -10.73 8.59
CA PHE A 456 6.91 -11.80 7.97
C PHE A 456 6.65 -13.15 8.64
N ASN A 457 6.74 -13.21 9.97
CA ASN A 457 6.54 -14.46 10.70
C ASN A 457 5.13 -15.03 10.54
N ALA A 458 4.10 -14.18 10.50
CA ALA A 458 2.73 -14.61 10.26
C ALA A 458 2.58 -15.28 8.89
N ALA A 459 3.14 -14.68 7.84
CA ALA A 459 3.09 -15.21 6.48
C ALA A 459 3.95 -16.48 6.30
N TYR A 460 5.16 -16.49 6.86
CA TYR A 460 6.08 -17.64 6.83
C TYR A 460 5.53 -18.84 7.60
N SER A 461 4.85 -18.62 8.73
CA SER A 461 4.42 -19.71 9.64
C SER A 461 3.43 -20.70 9.04
N TYR A 462 2.75 -20.36 7.94
CA TYR A 462 1.83 -21.29 7.27
C TYR A 462 2.54 -22.46 6.58
N MET A 463 3.74 -22.23 6.05
CA MET A 463 4.52 -23.26 5.35
C MET A 463 5.78 -23.64 6.12
N LYS A 464 6.41 -22.66 6.78
CA LYS A 464 7.74 -22.78 7.40
C LYS A 464 8.79 -23.37 6.46
N PHE A 465 8.71 -23.03 5.18
CA PHE A 465 9.69 -23.47 4.19
C PHE A 465 10.77 -22.40 4.03
N ALA A 466 12.02 -22.81 4.22
CA ALA A 466 13.17 -21.93 4.12
C ALA A 466 14.42 -22.70 3.72
N VAL A 467 15.26 -22.09 2.88
CA VAL A 467 16.54 -22.63 2.42
C VAL A 467 17.60 -21.55 2.53
N ALA A 468 18.65 -21.80 3.32
CA ALA A 468 19.79 -20.91 3.47
C ALA A 468 20.82 -21.16 2.36
N VAL A 469 21.40 -20.11 1.80
CA VAL A 469 22.45 -20.19 0.77
C VAL A 469 23.78 -19.75 1.40
N GLN A 470 24.79 -20.61 1.33
CA GLN A 470 26.00 -20.62 2.17
C GLN A 470 27.28 -20.30 1.42
#